data_AF-A0ABD3PPZ4-F1
#
_entry.id   AF-A0ABD3PPZ4-F1
#
_cell.length_a   1.000
_cell.length_b   1.000
_cell.length_c   1.000
_cell.angle_alpha   90.00
_cell.angle_beta   90.00
_cell.angle_gamma   90.00
#
_symmetry.space_group_name_H-M   'P 1'
#
loop_
_entity.id
_entity.type
_entity.pdbx_description
1 polymer ?
#
loop_
_entity_poly.entity_id
_entity_poly.type
_entity_poly.pdbx_seq_one_letter_code
_entity_poly.pdbx_strand_id
1 'polypeptide(L)'
;MAGKDIIISKSAGEDGQDVDAICLGSGRFLRSVLVPFLSSNMKPAVFQTRGRNFLDSFQEQYRRDATDDIDVVSSLCYPVDTVQFDGSTTTSDIQIYAVGTLGSPAGKYQLMESLVSNMTGISVIGVGVTEAGMQNAENQCMLDLTELLNKFYCKSLACSNPNGRICVINTDNVPNNGDVMRSHVLKNAERYGMEVEGASSFVDFISAKVAFLNSMVDRITSSRPDSDGLIPMCEPLPMKALVICDQGRDLPLWMDDADVQSRFGVKIRHDPTDLESDVSLKLRVANCTHTAVAHAMALLSMTNTAALCRLSTSSQIILNYLDSLYTAQILPGAVHDGILECETDATWVDWRKRLQHPHFGLSTFFITQNGAAKCGIRLGPTIKSLVAANVHGATTGDHPLSVSMAFAVAAVLRFLTPASSIFGSAPGWSTRISDAKDRGTYVGWFDVSSNEYGTNDGQLPDKASDDTVTYADGLRYNLSEGWYEFRCDCLVSRNTLTTNETEQGDSKIALPDALSWFDGPKQPCEYNKAVKAYLLHSQGGNLQTVAEGGDEVEESMRVRIFDTFVSAVCTLYARMVSGDGIILLLQEMMGKQHVYAHGFATPCACLIAS
;
A
#
# COMPACT_ATOMS: atom_id res chain seq x y z
N MET A 1 -35.71 -13.13 -18.41
CA MET A 1 -35.93 -13.38 -16.97
C MET A 1 -34.90 -12.55 -16.22
N ALA A 2 -35.32 -11.74 -15.25
CA ALA A 2 -34.36 -11.06 -14.38
C ALA A 2 -33.59 -12.14 -13.59
N GLY A 3 -32.27 -12.19 -13.69
CA GLY A 3 -31.45 -13.14 -12.91
C GLY A 3 -31.64 -12.89 -11.42
N LYS A 4 -31.56 -13.93 -10.59
CA LYS A 4 -31.53 -13.79 -9.13
C LYS A 4 -30.33 -12.92 -8.73
N ASP A 5 -30.49 -12.00 -7.79
CA ASP A 5 -29.41 -11.14 -7.32
C ASP A 5 -28.70 -11.72 -6.06
N ILE A 6 -29.06 -12.95 -5.70
CA ILE A 6 -28.39 -13.82 -4.72
C ILE A 6 -28.44 -15.28 -5.20
N ILE A 7 -27.39 -16.05 -4.93
CA ILE A 7 -27.36 -17.51 -5.02
C ILE A 7 -26.94 -18.05 -3.65
N ILE A 8 -27.70 -19.01 -3.12
CA ILE A 8 -27.41 -19.67 -1.83
C ILE A 8 -27.12 -21.14 -2.13
N SER A 9 -26.03 -21.66 -1.56
CA SER A 9 -25.67 -23.07 -1.67
C SER A 9 -26.53 -23.93 -0.74
N LYS A 10 -26.92 -25.13 -1.18
CA LYS A 10 -27.54 -26.15 -0.30
C LYS A 10 -26.72 -26.49 0.94
N SER A 11 -25.39 -26.37 0.86
CA SER A 11 -24.49 -26.61 1.99
C SER A 11 -24.61 -25.56 3.10
N ALA A 12 -25.33 -24.46 2.84
CA ALA A 12 -25.67 -23.41 3.79
C ALA A 12 -26.94 -23.70 4.62
N GLY A 13 -27.47 -24.92 4.53
CA GLY A 13 -28.74 -25.32 5.14
C GLY A 13 -29.95 -24.83 4.33
N GLU A 14 -31.15 -24.93 4.91
CA GLU A 14 -32.38 -24.45 4.29
C GLU A 14 -32.32 -22.92 4.18
N ASP A 15 -32.32 -22.40 2.94
CA ASP A 15 -32.28 -20.97 2.60
C ASP A 15 -31.20 -20.13 3.32
N GLY A 16 -30.05 -20.73 3.63
CA GLY A 16 -28.88 -20.04 4.18
C GLY A 16 -28.85 -19.92 5.71
N GLN A 17 -29.67 -20.70 6.42
CA GLN A 17 -29.71 -20.72 7.90
C GLN A 17 -28.33 -20.86 8.57
N ASP A 18 -27.39 -21.61 7.96
CA ASP A 18 -26.09 -21.91 8.54
C ASP A 18 -25.02 -20.88 8.19
N VAL A 19 -25.33 -19.85 7.38
CA VAL A 19 -24.38 -18.76 7.10
C VAL A 19 -24.10 -18.02 8.41
N ASP A 20 -22.83 -17.98 8.81
CA ASP A 20 -22.34 -17.39 10.06
C ASP A 20 -21.25 -16.33 9.85
N ALA A 21 -20.90 -16.07 8.58
CA ALA A 21 -20.06 -14.94 8.18
C ALA A 21 -20.58 -14.26 6.91
N ILE A 22 -20.55 -12.93 6.88
CA ILE A 22 -20.91 -12.12 5.70
C ILE A 22 -19.74 -11.23 5.31
N CYS A 23 -19.36 -11.25 4.03
CA CYS A 23 -18.30 -10.41 3.48
C CYS A 23 -18.89 -9.35 2.56
N LEU A 24 -18.66 -8.07 2.89
CA LEU A 24 -19.01 -6.92 2.08
C LEU A 24 -17.81 -6.51 1.22
N GLY A 25 -17.95 -6.72 -0.09
CA GLY A 25 -16.90 -6.56 -1.08
C GLY A 25 -16.55 -7.88 -1.74
N SER A 26 -16.05 -7.79 -2.98
CA SER A 26 -15.54 -8.93 -3.75
C SER A 26 -14.12 -8.67 -4.28
N GLY A 27 -13.38 -7.80 -3.57
CA GLY A 27 -12.00 -7.44 -3.91
C GLY A 27 -11.04 -8.63 -3.85
N ARG A 28 -9.92 -8.52 -4.59
CA ARG A 28 -8.93 -9.60 -4.73
C ARG A 28 -8.29 -10.00 -3.41
N PHE A 29 -7.92 -9.03 -2.56
CA PHE A 29 -7.31 -9.31 -1.27
C PHE A 29 -8.28 -10.06 -0.33
N LEU A 30 -9.50 -9.53 -0.16
CA LEU A 30 -10.56 -10.16 0.63
C LEU A 30 -10.78 -11.63 0.21
N ARG A 31 -10.85 -11.88 -1.11
CA ARG A 31 -11.07 -13.20 -1.70
C ARG A 31 -9.84 -14.13 -1.71
N SER A 32 -8.63 -13.60 -1.57
CA SER A 32 -7.40 -14.41 -1.52
C SER A 32 -6.84 -14.59 -0.12
N VAL A 33 -7.36 -13.89 0.90
CA VAL A 33 -6.86 -13.96 2.28
C VAL A 33 -7.98 -14.21 3.28
N LEU A 34 -8.88 -13.25 3.51
CA LEU A 34 -9.88 -13.37 4.58
C LEU A 34 -10.94 -14.43 4.28
N VAL A 35 -11.51 -14.46 3.07
CA VAL A 35 -12.56 -15.46 2.75
C VAL A 35 -12.01 -16.90 2.81
N PRO A 36 -10.83 -17.23 2.27
CA PRO A 36 -10.20 -18.54 2.49
C PRO A 36 -10.01 -18.90 3.97
N PHE A 37 -9.58 -17.94 4.79
CA PHE A 37 -9.43 -18.14 6.24
C PHE A 37 -10.76 -18.45 6.92
N LEU A 38 -11.81 -17.66 6.64
CA LEU A 38 -13.15 -17.88 7.18
C LEU A 38 -13.72 -19.23 6.71
N SER A 39 -13.62 -19.54 5.42
CA SER A 39 -14.15 -20.78 4.83
C SER A 39 -13.55 -22.07 5.43
N SER A 40 -12.42 -21.97 6.13
CA SER A 40 -11.79 -23.12 6.79
C SER A 40 -12.60 -23.70 7.95
N ASN A 41 -13.43 -22.88 8.62
CA ASN A 41 -14.24 -23.30 9.78
C ASN A 41 -15.60 -22.58 9.87
N MET A 42 -15.94 -21.73 8.91
CA MET A 42 -17.19 -20.96 8.84
C MET A 42 -17.83 -21.09 7.47
N LYS A 43 -19.05 -20.57 7.33
CA LYS A 43 -19.83 -20.57 6.10
C LYS A 43 -20.00 -19.15 5.54
N PRO A 44 -18.96 -18.57 4.92
CA PRO A 44 -19.00 -17.19 4.44
C PRO A 44 -19.93 -17.00 3.24
N ALA A 45 -20.71 -15.92 3.28
CA ALA A 45 -21.42 -15.36 2.14
C ALA A 45 -20.72 -14.09 1.62
N VAL A 46 -20.60 -13.90 0.30
CA VAL A 46 -19.84 -12.78 -0.28
C VAL A 46 -20.76 -11.89 -1.14
N PHE A 47 -20.78 -10.60 -0.83
CA PHE A 47 -21.63 -9.62 -1.51
C PHE A 47 -20.80 -8.53 -2.17
N GLN A 48 -20.89 -8.43 -3.49
CA GLN A 48 -20.24 -7.36 -4.24
C GLN A 48 -20.94 -6.02 -3.97
N THR A 49 -20.22 -5.01 -3.48
CA THR A 49 -20.81 -3.72 -3.10
C THR A 49 -21.22 -2.84 -4.28
N ARG A 50 -20.59 -3.02 -5.45
CA ARG A 50 -20.88 -2.26 -6.69
C ARG A 50 -20.80 -3.17 -7.90
N GLY A 51 -21.77 -3.08 -8.80
CA GLY A 51 -21.84 -3.94 -9.98
C GLY A 51 -22.27 -5.38 -9.64
N ARG A 52 -22.22 -6.26 -10.64
CA ARG A 52 -22.74 -7.63 -10.53
C ARG A 52 -21.85 -8.72 -11.14
N ASN A 53 -20.68 -8.37 -11.66
CA ASN A 53 -19.83 -9.30 -12.41
C ASN A 53 -19.37 -10.51 -11.58
N PHE A 54 -19.16 -10.34 -10.26
CA PHE A 54 -18.81 -11.47 -9.41
C PHE A 54 -19.96 -12.46 -9.30
N LEU A 55 -21.18 -11.99 -9.02
CA LEU A 55 -22.38 -12.83 -8.99
C LEU A 55 -22.66 -13.48 -10.35
N ASP A 56 -22.58 -12.71 -11.42
CA ASP A 56 -22.87 -13.17 -12.77
C ASP A 56 -21.88 -14.27 -13.20
N SER A 57 -20.63 -14.24 -12.73
CA SER A 57 -19.65 -15.30 -13.01
C SER A 57 -20.10 -16.68 -12.49
N PHE A 58 -20.76 -16.74 -11.33
CA PHE A 58 -21.34 -17.99 -10.83
C PHE A 58 -22.54 -18.41 -11.68
N GLN A 59 -23.42 -17.47 -12.04
CA GLN A 59 -24.57 -17.80 -12.90
C GLN A 59 -24.14 -18.35 -14.26
N GLU A 60 -23.07 -17.80 -14.85
CA GLU A 60 -22.50 -18.29 -16.09
C GLU A 60 -21.88 -19.68 -15.93
N GLN A 61 -21.14 -19.92 -14.84
CA GLN A 61 -20.62 -21.25 -14.53
C GLN A 61 -21.76 -22.28 -14.45
N TYR A 62 -22.83 -22.00 -13.69
CA TYR A 62 -23.95 -22.93 -13.56
C TYR A 62 -24.76 -23.11 -14.85
N ARG A 63 -24.90 -22.06 -15.68
CA ARG A 63 -25.55 -22.22 -17.01
C ARG A 63 -24.77 -23.17 -17.91
N ARG A 64 -23.44 -23.30 -17.76
CA ARG A 64 -22.62 -24.23 -18.53
C ARG A 64 -22.73 -25.67 -18.01
N ASP A 65 -22.91 -25.82 -16.69
CA ASP A 65 -22.96 -27.13 -16.03
C ASP A 65 -24.37 -27.75 -15.98
N ALA A 66 -25.42 -26.96 -16.21
CA ALA A 66 -26.82 -27.38 -16.04
C ALA A 66 -27.38 -28.20 -17.23
N THR A 67 -27.56 -29.51 -16.98
CA THR A 67 -28.60 -30.37 -17.61
C THR A 67 -29.91 -30.41 -16.81
N ASP A 68 -30.00 -29.74 -15.66
CA ASP A 68 -31.20 -29.63 -14.79
C ASP A 68 -31.36 -28.19 -14.25
N ASP A 69 -32.58 -27.84 -13.81
CA ASP A 69 -33.02 -26.50 -13.37
C ASP A 69 -31.99 -25.71 -12.54
N ILE A 70 -31.74 -24.46 -12.95
CA ILE A 70 -30.78 -23.48 -12.40
C ILE A 70 -31.02 -23.14 -10.91
N ASP A 71 -32.12 -23.62 -10.33
CA ASP A 71 -32.60 -23.17 -9.03
C ASP A 71 -31.89 -23.80 -7.81
N VAL A 72 -31.02 -24.80 -8.03
CA VAL A 72 -30.47 -25.59 -6.93
C VAL A 72 -28.96 -25.83 -7.06
N VAL A 73 -28.16 -25.02 -6.35
CA VAL A 73 -26.70 -25.11 -6.37
C VAL A 73 -26.17 -25.92 -5.19
N SER A 74 -25.45 -27.01 -5.47
CA SER A 74 -24.86 -27.89 -4.43
C SER A 74 -23.72 -27.20 -3.67
N SER A 75 -22.78 -26.56 -4.38
CA SER A 75 -21.62 -25.87 -3.80
C SER A 75 -21.25 -24.65 -4.64
N LEU A 76 -20.88 -23.55 -3.99
CA LEU A 76 -20.34 -22.34 -4.62
C LEU A 76 -18.83 -22.27 -4.35
N CYS A 77 -18.02 -22.21 -5.41
CA CYS A 77 -16.58 -22.04 -5.30
C CYS A 77 -16.08 -21.01 -6.31
N TYR A 78 -15.02 -20.29 -5.98
CA TYR A 78 -14.28 -19.49 -6.96
C TYR A 78 -12.78 -19.82 -6.89
N PRO A 79 -12.07 -19.76 -8.03
CA PRO A 79 -10.65 -20.04 -8.06
C PRO A 79 -9.83 -18.86 -7.52
N VAL A 80 -8.72 -19.17 -6.87
CA VAL A 80 -7.63 -18.26 -6.53
C VAL A 80 -6.32 -18.86 -7.03
N ASP A 81 -5.63 -18.14 -7.91
CA ASP A 81 -4.35 -18.55 -8.44
C ASP A 81 -3.21 -18.07 -7.54
N THR A 82 -2.32 -18.98 -7.18
CA THR A 82 -1.04 -18.67 -6.53
C THR A 82 0.08 -19.00 -7.51
N VAL A 83 0.83 -17.98 -7.93
CA VAL A 83 2.01 -18.16 -8.76
C VAL A 83 3.17 -18.50 -7.84
N GLN A 84 3.77 -19.66 -8.03
CA GLN A 84 4.89 -20.16 -7.24
C GLN A 84 6.22 -19.59 -7.72
N PHE A 85 7.25 -19.67 -6.88
CA PHE A 85 8.59 -19.19 -7.20
C PHE A 85 9.23 -19.91 -8.40
N ASP A 86 8.80 -21.13 -8.72
CA ASP A 86 9.24 -21.88 -9.90
C ASP A 86 8.43 -21.55 -11.18
N GLY A 87 7.45 -20.65 -11.06
CA GLY A 87 6.58 -20.20 -12.16
C GLY A 87 5.36 -21.07 -12.39
N SER A 88 5.22 -22.19 -11.69
CA SER A 88 3.98 -22.96 -11.70
C SER A 88 2.85 -22.16 -11.04
N THR A 89 1.63 -22.32 -11.53
CA THR A 89 0.44 -21.73 -10.91
C THR A 89 -0.38 -22.84 -10.26
N THR A 90 -0.61 -22.72 -8.95
CA THR A 90 -1.55 -23.56 -8.21
C THR A 90 -2.86 -22.81 -8.05
N THR A 91 -3.96 -23.40 -8.51
CA THR A 91 -5.30 -22.86 -8.31
C THR A 91 -5.98 -23.53 -7.12
N SER A 92 -6.43 -22.74 -6.16
CA SER A 92 -7.24 -23.20 -5.04
C SER A 92 -8.70 -22.80 -5.25
N ASP A 93 -9.62 -23.76 -5.19
CA ASP A 93 -11.05 -23.47 -5.22
C ASP A 93 -11.55 -23.14 -3.81
N ILE A 94 -11.99 -21.90 -3.64
CA ILE A 94 -12.42 -21.38 -2.34
C ILE A 94 -13.93 -21.49 -2.24
N GLN A 95 -14.39 -22.30 -1.29
CA GLN A 95 -15.81 -22.50 -1.04
C GLN A 95 -16.44 -21.27 -0.36
N ILE A 96 -17.64 -20.91 -0.81
CA ILE A 96 -18.54 -19.95 -0.17
C ILE A 96 -19.95 -20.54 -0.11
N TYR A 97 -20.84 -19.92 0.65
CA TYR A 97 -22.14 -20.49 0.97
C TYR A 97 -23.31 -19.63 0.48
N ALA A 98 -23.06 -18.36 0.18
CA ALA A 98 -23.90 -17.55 -0.68
C ALA A 98 -23.07 -16.51 -1.42
N VAL A 99 -23.57 -16.05 -2.56
CA VAL A 99 -23.01 -14.95 -3.33
C VAL A 99 -24.12 -14.01 -3.78
N GLY A 100 -23.87 -12.71 -3.74
CA GLY A 100 -24.85 -11.72 -4.17
C GLY A 100 -24.25 -10.37 -4.55
N THR A 101 -25.13 -9.42 -4.83
CA THR A 101 -24.75 -8.02 -5.11
C THR A 101 -25.55 -7.05 -4.24
N LEU A 102 -24.88 -5.98 -3.79
CA LEU A 102 -25.51 -4.78 -3.23
C LEU A 102 -25.55 -3.64 -4.25
N GLY A 103 -25.01 -3.86 -5.46
CA GLY A 103 -25.06 -2.92 -6.56
C GLY A 103 -26.46 -2.77 -7.18
N SER A 104 -27.46 -3.53 -6.71
CA SER A 104 -28.87 -3.42 -7.11
C SER A 104 -29.80 -3.35 -5.88
N PRO A 105 -30.94 -2.63 -5.98
CA PRO A 105 -31.95 -2.63 -4.91
C PRO A 105 -32.51 -4.04 -4.61
N ALA A 106 -32.65 -4.88 -5.63
CA ALA A 106 -33.16 -6.24 -5.48
C ALA A 106 -32.18 -7.16 -4.75
N GLY A 107 -30.87 -7.07 -5.04
CA GLY A 107 -29.85 -7.82 -4.33
C GLY A 107 -29.70 -7.39 -2.88
N LYS A 108 -29.76 -6.07 -2.62
CA LYS A 108 -29.83 -5.53 -1.26
C LYS A 108 -31.05 -6.06 -0.49
N TYR A 109 -32.23 -6.02 -1.11
CA TYR A 109 -33.44 -6.59 -0.51
C TYR A 109 -33.30 -8.09 -0.21
N GLN A 110 -32.74 -8.87 -1.13
CA GLN A 110 -32.53 -10.31 -0.96
C GLN A 110 -31.54 -10.64 0.16
N LEU A 111 -30.46 -9.85 0.34
CA LEU A 111 -29.61 -9.98 1.52
C LEU A 111 -30.41 -9.73 2.80
N MET A 112 -31.02 -8.55 2.91
CA MET A 112 -31.61 -8.08 4.16
C MET A 112 -32.88 -8.83 4.58
N GLU A 113 -33.74 -9.17 3.63
CA GLU A 113 -35.07 -9.72 3.90
C GLU A 113 -35.19 -11.21 3.61
N SER A 114 -34.29 -11.79 2.81
CA SER A 114 -34.32 -13.23 2.51
C SER A 114 -33.22 -13.98 3.28
N LEU A 115 -31.94 -13.67 3.03
CA LEU A 115 -30.84 -14.40 3.69
C LEU A 115 -30.79 -14.12 5.20
N VAL A 116 -30.71 -12.85 5.60
CA VAL A 116 -30.59 -12.47 7.01
C VAL A 116 -31.81 -12.93 7.82
N SER A 117 -33.00 -12.91 7.20
CA SER A 117 -34.24 -13.43 7.81
C SER A 117 -34.22 -14.93 8.09
N ASN A 118 -33.35 -15.71 7.44
CA ASN A 118 -33.22 -17.15 7.64
C ASN A 118 -32.02 -17.56 8.51
N MET A 119 -30.95 -16.75 8.56
CA MET A 119 -29.76 -17.03 9.37
C MET A 119 -30.08 -17.28 10.85
N THR A 120 -29.40 -18.23 11.49
CA THR A 120 -29.58 -18.48 12.94
C THR A 120 -28.58 -17.74 13.81
N GLY A 121 -27.42 -17.36 13.25
CA GLY A 121 -26.39 -16.61 13.96
C GLY A 121 -25.46 -15.86 13.01
N ILE A 122 -24.64 -14.98 13.56
CA ILE A 122 -23.55 -14.29 12.85
C ILE A 122 -22.38 -14.12 13.82
N SER A 123 -21.18 -14.43 13.35
CA SER A 123 -19.94 -14.29 14.13
C SER A 123 -19.02 -13.21 13.55
N VAL A 124 -18.89 -13.14 12.23
CA VAL A 124 -17.91 -12.27 11.57
C VAL A 124 -18.51 -11.54 10.37
N ILE A 125 -18.18 -10.26 10.24
CA ILE A 125 -18.38 -9.47 9.01
C ILE A 125 -17.01 -9.11 8.44
N GLY A 126 -16.70 -9.60 7.25
CA GLY A 126 -15.53 -9.16 6.48
C GLY A 126 -15.85 -7.93 5.65
N VAL A 127 -14.96 -6.94 5.59
CA VAL A 127 -15.14 -5.73 4.78
C VAL A 127 -13.91 -5.50 3.91
N GLY A 128 -14.12 -5.33 2.60
CA GLY A 128 -13.08 -4.98 1.64
C GLY A 128 -13.66 -4.11 0.53
N VAL A 129 -13.66 -2.80 0.74
CA VAL A 129 -14.41 -1.81 -0.06
C VAL A 129 -13.53 -0.69 -0.61
N THR A 130 -12.21 -0.84 -0.51
CA THR A 130 -11.16 0.16 -0.81
C THR A 130 -11.22 1.38 0.10
N GLU A 131 -10.15 2.18 0.10
CA GLU A 131 -10.06 3.45 0.81
C GLU A 131 -11.21 4.39 0.44
N ALA A 132 -11.67 4.35 -0.82
CA ALA A 132 -12.79 5.15 -1.29
C ALA A 132 -14.12 4.73 -0.65
N GLY A 133 -14.31 3.45 -0.30
CA GLY A 133 -15.49 2.96 0.41
C GLY A 133 -15.54 3.41 1.88
N MET A 134 -14.39 3.77 2.43
CA MET A 134 -14.16 4.13 3.84
C MET A 134 -14.05 5.66 4.07
N GLN A 135 -14.13 6.46 3.01
CA GLN A 135 -13.79 7.89 3.05
C GLN A 135 -14.68 8.71 3.99
N ASN A 136 -15.98 8.39 4.10
CA ASN A 136 -16.93 9.07 4.96
C ASN A 136 -18.13 8.18 5.29
N ALA A 137 -18.92 8.59 6.29
CA ALA A 137 -20.09 7.86 6.76
C ALA A 137 -21.21 7.81 5.72
N GLU A 138 -21.32 8.81 4.84
CA GLU A 138 -22.32 8.89 3.79
C GLU A 138 -22.04 7.95 2.61
N ASN A 139 -20.88 7.28 2.59
CA ASN A 139 -20.56 6.30 1.56
C ASN A 139 -21.55 5.13 1.61
N GLN A 140 -22.03 4.69 0.45
CA GLN A 140 -23.01 3.62 0.34
C GLN A 140 -22.58 2.34 1.08
N CYS A 141 -21.29 1.99 1.06
CA CYS A 141 -20.80 0.79 1.74
C CYS A 141 -20.97 0.88 3.26
N MET A 142 -20.77 2.08 3.85
CA MET A 142 -20.95 2.30 5.29
C MET A 142 -22.43 2.32 5.66
N LEU A 143 -23.28 2.89 4.79
CA LEU A 143 -24.74 2.84 4.97
C LEU A 143 -25.27 1.40 4.92
N ASP A 144 -24.80 0.60 3.97
CA ASP A 144 -25.21 -0.80 3.83
C ASP A 144 -24.73 -1.66 5.02
N LEU A 145 -23.52 -1.42 5.54
CA LEU A 145 -23.03 -2.07 6.75
C LEU A 145 -23.88 -1.69 7.97
N THR A 146 -24.21 -0.41 8.15
CA THR A 146 -25.09 0.03 9.24
C THR A 146 -26.47 -0.60 9.13
N GLU A 147 -27.05 -0.65 7.93
CA GLU A 147 -28.36 -1.27 7.71
C GLU A 147 -28.35 -2.77 7.99
N LEU A 148 -27.28 -3.47 7.58
CA LEU A 148 -27.08 -4.89 7.87
C LEU A 148 -27.04 -5.15 9.38
N LEU A 149 -26.26 -4.35 10.12
CA LEU A 149 -26.19 -4.44 11.58
C LEU A 149 -27.54 -4.12 12.23
N ASN A 150 -28.30 -3.16 11.70
CA ASN A 150 -29.65 -2.87 12.18
C ASN A 150 -30.59 -4.06 11.96
N LYS A 151 -30.46 -4.78 10.84
CA LYS A 151 -31.23 -6.00 10.61
C LYS A 151 -30.87 -7.11 11.59
N PHE A 152 -29.60 -7.30 11.90
CA PHE A 152 -29.18 -8.25 12.96
C PHE A 152 -29.75 -7.87 14.33
N TYR A 153 -29.73 -6.58 14.66
CA TYR A 153 -30.32 -6.03 15.88
C TYR A 153 -31.82 -6.30 15.95
N CYS A 154 -32.59 -5.92 14.92
CA CYS A 154 -34.04 -6.15 14.87
C CYS A 154 -34.41 -7.63 14.97
N LYS A 155 -33.59 -8.51 14.40
CA LYS A 155 -33.77 -9.97 14.46
C LYS A 155 -33.31 -10.58 15.79
N SER A 156 -32.52 -9.85 16.60
CA SER A 156 -31.82 -10.40 17.76
C SER A 156 -30.98 -11.63 17.41
N LEU A 157 -30.22 -11.52 16.30
CA LEU A 157 -29.44 -12.63 15.77
C LEU A 157 -28.36 -13.07 16.78
N ALA A 158 -28.21 -14.38 16.99
CA ALA A 158 -27.26 -14.91 17.96
C ALA A 158 -25.81 -14.75 17.49
N CYS A 159 -24.88 -14.60 18.43
CA CYS A 159 -23.43 -14.61 18.17
C CYS A 159 -22.76 -15.54 19.19
N SER A 160 -22.08 -16.58 18.70
CA SER A 160 -21.43 -17.63 19.51
C SER A 160 -20.01 -17.29 19.94
N ASN A 161 -19.52 -16.11 19.57
CA ASN A 161 -18.19 -15.64 19.93
C ASN A 161 -18.04 -15.52 21.47
N PRO A 162 -16.81 -15.58 22.04
CA PRO A 162 -16.57 -15.64 23.49
C PRO A 162 -17.30 -14.59 24.34
N ASN A 163 -17.51 -13.37 23.82
CA ASN A 163 -18.25 -12.29 24.49
C ASN A 163 -19.61 -11.96 23.84
N GLY A 164 -20.07 -12.78 22.89
CA GLY A 164 -21.30 -12.57 22.13
C GLY A 164 -21.29 -11.30 21.28
N ARG A 165 -20.09 -10.86 20.83
CA ARG A 165 -19.90 -9.69 19.98
C ARG A 165 -19.61 -10.11 18.54
N ILE A 166 -20.30 -9.49 17.59
CA ILE A 166 -20.05 -9.65 16.15
C ILE A 166 -18.75 -8.94 15.81
N CYS A 167 -17.80 -9.64 15.20
CA CYS A 167 -16.51 -9.05 14.83
C CYS A 167 -16.56 -8.52 13.40
N VAL A 168 -16.27 -7.23 13.21
CA VAL A 168 -16.14 -6.60 11.90
C VAL A 168 -14.65 -6.46 11.59
N ILE A 169 -14.18 -7.15 10.56
CA ILE A 169 -12.78 -7.21 10.13
C ILE A 169 -12.64 -6.48 8.79
N ASN A 170 -11.91 -5.38 8.77
CA ASN A 170 -11.60 -4.67 7.54
C ASN A 170 -10.33 -5.23 6.89
N THR A 171 -10.25 -5.20 5.57
CA THR A 171 -9.11 -5.69 4.77
C THR A 171 -8.54 -4.65 3.80
N ASP A 172 -8.95 -3.39 3.95
CA ASP A 172 -8.45 -2.24 3.23
C ASP A 172 -7.26 -1.62 3.96
N ASN A 173 -6.33 -1.05 3.20
CA ASN A 173 -5.08 -0.49 3.70
C ASN A 173 -5.28 0.94 4.25
N VAL A 174 -6.21 1.09 5.19
CA VAL A 174 -6.53 2.33 5.91
C VAL A 174 -6.00 2.22 7.35
N PRO A 175 -5.24 3.20 7.86
CA PRO A 175 -4.83 3.22 9.26
C PRO A 175 -6.03 3.22 10.20
N ASN A 176 -5.99 2.42 11.28
CA ASN A 176 -7.07 2.29 12.26
C ASN A 176 -8.44 2.02 11.59
N ASN A 177 -8.46 1.16 10.57
CA ASN A 177 -9.64 0.89 9.75
C ASN A 177 -10.87 0.43 10.55
N GLY A 178 -10.68 -0.30 11.65
CA GLY A 178 -11.73 -0.66 12.61
C GLY A 178 -12.35 0.56 13.27
N ASP A 179 -11.53 1.45 13.81
CA ASP A 179 -12.00 2.69 14.47
C ASP A 179 -12.71 3.63 13.49
N VAL A 180 -12.19 3.75 12.27
CA VAL A 180 -12.83 4.54 11.21
C VAL A 180 -14.22 3.96 10.87
N MET A 181 -14.34 2.65 10.68
CA MET A 181 -15.65 2.00 10.45
C MET A 181 -16.60 2.25 11.62
N ARG A 182 -16.12 2.08 12.85
CA ARG A 182 -16.94 2.27 14.06
C ARG A 182 -17.51 3.69 14.10
N SER A 183 -16.69 4.71 13.85
CA SER A 183 -17.11 6.11 13.83
C SER A 183 -18.21 6.34 12.78
N HIS A 184 -18.01 5.86 11.55
CA HIS A 184 -19.00 5.99 10.47
C HIS A 184 -20.30 5.27 10.77
N VAL A 185 -20.23 4.03 11.28
CA VAL A 185 -21.41 3.23 11.60
C VAL A 185 -22.21 3.85 12.75
N LEU A 186 -21.55 4.33 13.81
CA LEU A 186 -22.22 5.02 14.92
C LEU A 186 -22.94 6.29 14.46
N LYS A 187 -22.28 7.10 13.62
CA LYS A 187 -22.92 8.29 13.02
C LYS A 187 -24.16 7.92 12.19
N ASN A 188 -24.11 6.83 11.43
CA ASN A 188 -25.25 6.37 10.65
C ASN A 188 -26.35 5.73 11.50
N ALA A 189 -25.99 5.12 12.63
CA ALA A 189 -26.92 4.43 13.54
C ALA A 189 -27.93 5.40 14.17
N GLU A 190 -27.57 6.68 14.34
CA GLU A 190 -28.47 7.75 14.81
C GLU A 190 -29.76 7.87 13.97
N ARG A 191 -29.72 7.45 12.69
CA ARG A 191 -30.88 7.47 11.79
C ARG A 191 -31.94 6.43 12.11
N TYR A 192 -31.59 5.40 12.89
CA TYR A 192 -32.48 4.29 13.26
C TYR A 192 -33.11 4.49 14.65
N GLY A 193 -33.06 5.71 15.20
CA GLY A 193 -33.60 6.07 16.50
C GLY A 193 -35.11 5.86 16.61
N MET A 194 -35.53 4.65 16.97
CA MET A 194 -36.80 4.41 17.63
C MET A 194 -36.50 4.09 19.10
N GLU A 195 -36.67 5.09 19.97
CA GLU A 195 -36.72 4.87 21.41
C GLU A 195 -38.02 4.13 21.73
N VAL A 196 -37.95 2.81 21.91
CA VAL A 196 -39.02 2.04 22.53
C VAL A 196 -38.70 1.94 24.01
N GLU A 197 -39.60 2.45 24.86
CA GLU A 197 -39.43 2.46 26.32
C GLU A 197 -39.15 1.03 26.82
N GLY A 198 -37.95 0.80 27.40
CA GLY A 198 -37.51 -0.50 27.91
C GLY A 198 -36.69 -1.38 26.95
N ALA A 199 -36.43 -0.97 25.70
CA ALA A 199 -35.53 -1.66 24.77
C ALA A 199 -34.17 -0.95 24.68
N SER A 200 -33.07 -1.70 24.57
CA SER A 200 -31.73 -1.14 24.29
C SER A 200 -31.72 -0.48 22.92
N SER A 201 -31.16 0.72 22.76
CA SER A 201 -31.13 1.37 21.46
C SER A 201 -30.25 0.60 20.45
N PHE A 202 -30.43 0.85 19.15
CA PHE A 202 -29.52 0.31 18.13
C PHE A 202 -28.06 0.79 18.35
N VAL A 203 -27.87 2.02 18.82
CA VAL A 203 -26.55 2.56 19.18
C VAL A 203 -25.92 1.78 20.34
N ASP A 204 -26.72 1.41 21.35
CA ASP A 204 -26.25 0.55 22.45
C ASP A 204 -25.88 -0.84 21.95
N PHE A 205 -26.67 -1.40 21.03
CA PHE A 205 -26.33 -2.67 20.38
C PHE A 205 -24.98 -2.58 19.66
N ILE A 206 -24.76 -1.56 18.82
CA ILE A 206 -23.46 -1.38 18.13
C ILE A 206 -22.32 -1.30 19.14
N SER A 207 -22.51 -0.53 20.22
CA SER A 207 -21.47 -0.30 21.22
C SER A 207 -21.16 -1.54 22.05
N ALA A 208 -22.16 -2.35 22.39
CA ALA A 208 -22.04 -3.49 23.30
C ALA A 208 -21.88 -4.84 22.58
N LYS A 209 -22.39 -4.98 21.36
CA LYS A 209 -22.50 -6.25 20.62
C LYS A 209 -21.74 -6.30 19.31
N VAL A 210 -21.04 -5.23 18.93
CA VAL A 210 -20.19 -5.22 17.73
C VAL A 210 -18.77 -4.81 18.12
N ALA A 211 -17.78 -5.55 17.63
CA ALA A 211 -16.36 -5.29 17.78
C ALA A 211 -15.78 -4.93 16.42
N PHE A 212 -15.36 -3.68 16.23
CA PHE A 212 -14.69 -3.23 15.00
C PHE A 212 -13.19 -3.38 15.20
N LEU A 213 -12.59 -4.36 14.52
CA LEU A 213 -11.20 -4.74 14.75
C LEU A 213 -10.29 -4.03 13.76
N ASN A 214 -9.24 -3.39 14.29
CA ASN A 214 -8.19 -2.81 13.48
C ASN A 214 -7.33 -3.93 12.88
N SER A 215 -6.86 -3.73 11.65
CA SER A 215 -6.06 -4.73 10.95
C SER A 215 -4.92 -4.13 10.11
N MET A 216 -3.95 -4.99 9.80
CA MET A 216 -2.89 -4.76 8.82
C MET A 216 -2.99 -5.85 7.74
N VAL A 217 -2.83 -5.44 6.48
CA VAL A 217 -2.93 -6.34 5.31
C VAL A 217 -1.63 -6.34 4.50
N ASP A 218 -1.10 -7.49 4.11
CA ASP A 218 0.11 -7.60 3.29
C ASP A 218 0.12 -8.85 2.41
N ARG A 219 -0.37 -8.72 1.18
CA ARG A 219 -0.18 -9.72 0.13
C ARG A 219 -0.24 -9.05 -1.22
N ILE A 220 0.74 -9.32 -2.07
CA ILE A 220 0.71 -8.84 -3.45
C ILE A 220 -0.37 -9.62 -4.20
N THR A 221 -1.33 -8.89 -4.75
CA THR A 221 -2.42 -9.45 -5.56
C THR A 221 -2.51 -8.76 -6.91
N SER A 222 -2.82 -9.56 -7.91
CA SER A 222 -3.15 -9.20 -9.29
C SER A 222 -4.35 -10.06 -9.72
N SER A 223 -4.69 -10.06 -10.99
CA SER A 223 -5.74 -10.92 -11.54
C SER A 223 -5.19 -11.77 -12.66
N ARG A 224 -5.80 -12.94 -12.84
CA ARG A 224 -5.55 -13.77 -14.02
C ARG A 224 -5.82 -12.92 -15.28
N PRO A 225 -4.92 -12.94 -16.28
CA PRO A 225 -5.19 -12.32 -17.57
C PRO A 225 -6.54 -12.79 -18.13
N ASP A 226 -7.26 -11.89 -18.80
CA ASP A 226 -8.55 -12.15 -19.46
C ASP A 226 -9.69 -12.59 -18.52
N SER A 227 -9.51 -12.51 -17.19
CA SER A 227 -10.56 -12.86 -16.22
C SER A 227 -11.41 -11.67 -15.75
N ASP A 228 -11.19 -10.46 -16.30
CA ASP A 228 -11.84 -9.21 -15.83
C ASP A 228 -11.75 -8.99 -14.31
N GLY A 229 -10.62 -9.34 -13.69
CA GLY A 229 -10.43 -9.22 -12.24
C GLY A 229 -11.17 -10.27 -11.39
N LEU A 230 -11.97 -11.15 -12.00
CA LEU A 230 -12.80 -12.14 -11.30
C LEU A 230 -11.98 -13.25 -10.66
N ILE A 231 -10.81 -13.60 -11.20
CA ILE A 231 -9.94 -14.63 -10.61
C ILE A 231 -8.72 -13.93 -10.00
N PRO A 232 -8.63 -13.86 -8.65
CA PRO A 232 -7.46 -13.33 -7.98
C PRO A 232 -6.23 -14.18 -8.32
N MET A 233 -5.13 -13.51 -8.62
CA MET A 233 -3.82 -14.12 -8.81
C MET A 233 -2.86 -13.49 -7.80
N CYS A 234 -2.09 -14.28 -7.07
CA CYS A 234 -1.30 -13.80 -5.95
C CYS A 234 0.05 -14.50 -5.84
N GLU A 235 0.96 -13.87 -5.10
CA GLU A 235 2.19 -14.51 -4.63
C GLU A 235 1.86 -15.60 -3.58
N PRO A 236 2.81 -16.50 -3.26
CA PRO A 236 2.67 -17.42 -2.13
C PRO A 236 2.35 -16.66 -0.84
N LEU A 237 1.56 -17.26 0.02
CA LEU A 237 0.99 -16.60 1.19
C LEU A 237 2.09 -16.13 2.17
N PRO A 238 2.20 -14.82 2.45
CA PRO A 238 3.15 -14.31 3.43
C PRO A 238 2.80 -14.76 4.86
N MET A 239 3.80 -14.81 5.75
CA MET A 239 3.58 -15.21 7.15
C MET A 239 2.60 -14.31 7.90
N LYS A 240 2.57 -13.02 7.55
CA LYS A 240 1.67 -12.00 8.12
C LYS A 240 0.86 -11.33 7.01
N ALA A 241 0.12 -12.14 6.26
CA ALA A 241 -0.78 -11.65 5.21
C ALA A 241 -1.92 -10.79 5.78
N LEU A 242 -2.44 -11.13 6.96
CA LEU A 242 -3.46 -10.37 7.66
C LEU A 242 -3.17 -10.41 9.17
N VAL A 243 -3.02 -9.24 9.79
CA VAL A 243 -2.91 -9.12 11.25
C VAL A 243 -4.17 -8.44 11.76
N ILE A 244 -4.82 -9.01 12.77
CA ILE A 244 -6.05 -8.49 13.38
C ILE A 244 -5.78 -8.20 14.86
N CYS A 245 -6.08 -6.99 15.32
CA CYS A 245 -6.04 -6.66 16.74
C CYS A 245 -7.41 -6.92 17.37
N ASP A 246 -7.47 -7.97 18.19
CA ASP A 246 -8.63 -8.38 18.98
C ASP A 246 -8.33 -8.22 20.48
N GLN A 247 -8.30 -6.97 20.93
CA GLN A 247 -8.07 -6.62 22.34
C GLN A 247 -9.13 -7.21 23.27
N GLY A 248 -10.37 -7.34 22.78
CA GLY A 248 -11.50 -7.86 23.55
C GLY A 248 -11.53 -9.38 23.67
N ARG A 249 -10.72 -10.11 22.89
CA ARG A 249 -10.84 -11.57 22.70
C ARG A 249 -12.24 -11.94 22.21
N ASP A 250 -12.77 -11.12 21.30
CA ASP A 250 -14.11 -11.22 20.74
C ASP A 250 -14.18 -12.18 19.54
N LEU A 251 -13.06 -12.57 18.92
CA LEU A 251 -13.07 -13.48 17.76
C LEU A 251 -13.44 -14.91 18.15
N PRO A 252 -13.95 -15.72 17.19
CA PRO A 252 -14.10 -17.16 17.38
C PRO A 252 -12.81 -17.83 17.87
N LEU A 253 -12.90 -18.69 18.89
CA LEU A 253 -11.72 -19.29 19.55
C LEU A 253 -10.79 -20.04 18.60
N TRP A 254 -11.32 -20.64 17.53
CA TRP A 254 -10.52 -21.37 16.55
C TRP A 254 -9.55 -20.46 15.78
N MET A 255 -9.80 -19.14 15.74
CA MET A 255 -8.91 -18.17 15.07
C MET A 255 -7.62 -17.92 15.87
N ASP A 256 -7.62 -18.22 17.17
CA ASP A 256 -6.42 -18.06 18.01
C ASP A 256 -5.47 -19.28 17.92
N ASP A 257 -5.85 -20.31 17.16
CA ASP A 257 -5.02 -21.49 16.93
C ASP A 257 -3.80 -21.14 16.06
N ALA A 258 -2.60 -21.44 16.57
CA ALA A 258 -1.34 -21.08 15.94
C ALA A 258 -1.11 -21.77 14.59
N ASP A 259 -1.55 -23.03 14.44
CA ASP A 259 -1.40 -23.80 13.20
C ASP A 259 -2.36 -23.27 12.13
N VAL A 260 -3.60 -22.94 12.52
CA VAL A 260 -4.58 -22.29 11.64
C VAL A 260 -4.07 -20.93 11.19
N GLN A 261 -3.61 -20.08 12.12
CA GLN A 261 -2.99 -18.79 11.84
C GLN A 261 -1.82 -18.92 10.85
N SER A 262 -0.89 -19.82 11.11
CA SER A 262 0.27 -20.06 10.24
C SER A 262 -0.13 -20.53 8.85
N ARG A 263 -1.12 -21.41 8.73
CA ARG A 263 -1.59 -21.96 7.44
C ARG A 263 -2.21 -20.89 6.53
N PHE A 264 -2.83 -19.87 7.12
CA PHE A 264 -3.52 -18.81 6.38
C PHE A 264 -2.79 -17.45 6.40
N GLY A 265 -1.58 -17.39 6.96
CA GLY A 265 -0.84 -16.13 7.08
C GLY A 265 -1.60 -15.09 7.91
N VAL A 266 -2.46 -15.54 8.84
CA VAL A 266 -3.23 -14.67 9.73
C VAL A 266 -2.51 -14.59 11.07
N LYS A 267 -2.48 -13.41 11.71
CA LYS A 267 -2.05 -13.26 13.09
C LYS A 267 -3.09 -12.51 13.90
N ILE A 268 -3.41 -13.06 15.07
CA ILE A 268 -4.26 -12.38 16.04
C ILE A 268 -3.35 -11.74 17.10
N ARG A 269 -3.53 -10.44 17.32
CA ARG A 269 -2.89 -9.68 18.38
C ARG A 269 -3.93 -9.29 19.42
N HIS A 270 -3.55 -9.28 20.68
CA HIS A 270 -4.43 -8.82 21.78
C HIS A 270 -3.96 -7.48 22.37
N ASP A 271 -2.76 -7.04 22.03
CA ASP A 271 -2.23 -5.74 22.39
C ASP A 271 -2.19 -4.84 21.14
N PRO A 272 -2.82 -3.65 21.16
CA PRO A 272 -2.70 -2.68 20.08
C PRO A 272 -1.25 -2.33 19.71
N THR A 273 -0.33 -2.34 20.68
CA THR A 273 1.09 -2.04 20.44
C THR A 273 1.80 -3.10 19.59
N ASP A 274 1.33 -4.36 19.64
CA ASP A 274 1.81 -5.40 18.73
C ASP A 274 1.37 -5.13 17.29
N LEU A 275 0.11 -4.69 17.09
CA LEU A 275 -0.38 -4.31 15.76
C LEU A 275 0.37 -3.09 15.23
N GLU A 276 0.64 -2.09 16.07
CA GLU A 276 1.46 -0.93 15.70
C GLU A 276 2.87 -1.35 15.27
N SER A 277 3.47 -2.30 15.98
CA SER A 277 4.77 -2.88 15.62
C SER A 277 4.71 -3.61 14.27
N ASP A 278 3.68 -4.42 14.03
CA ASP A 278 3.43 -5.10 12.75
C ASP A 278 3.24 -4.11 11.58
N VAL A 279 2.48 -3.04 11.80
CA VAL A 279 2.27 -1.96 10.82
C VAL A 279 3.58 -1.22 10.54
N SER A 280 4.35 -0.91 11.59
CA SER A 280 5.66 -0.24 11.47
C SER A 280 6.64 -1.10 10.67
N LEU A 281 6.72 -2.40 10.97
CA LEU A 281 7.55 -3.36 10.22
C LEU A 281 7.18 -3.40 8.73
N LYS A 282 5.89 -3.55 8.40
CA LYS A 282 5.43 -3.50 7.01
C LYS A 282 5.82 -2.19 6.33
N LEU A 283 5.58 -1.05 6.98
CA LEU A 283 5.84 0.27 6.39
C LEU A 283 7.34 0.54 6.19
N ARG A 284 8.16 0.23 7.20
CA ARG A 284 9.60 0.54 7.22
C ARG A 284 10.45 -0.50 6.51
N VAL A 285 10.08 -1.77 6.50
CA VAL A 285 10.88 -2.83 5.86
C VAL A 285 10.38 -3.04 4.44
N ALA A 286 9.15 -3.54 4.28
CA ALA A 286 8.62 -3.89 2.97
C ALA A 286 8.37 -2.64 2.12
N ASN A 287 7.48 -1.76 2.56
CA ASN A 287 7.05 -0.63 1.75
C ASN A 287 8.14 0.42 1.50
N CYS A 288 9.01 0.69 2.47
CA CYS A 288 10.15 1.61 2.33
C CYS A 288 11.12 1.14 1.25
N THR A 289 11.62 -0.11 1.36
CA THR A 289 12.54 -0.66 0.36
C THR A 289 11.88 -0.80 -1.01
N HIS A 290 10.57 -1.08 -1.05
CA HIS A 290 9.79 -1.10 -2.27
C HIS A 290 9.68 0.29 -2.94
N THR A 291 9.43 1.34 -2.16
CA THR A 291 9.44 2.72 -2.65
C THR A 291 10.83 3.11 -3.15
N ALA A 292 11.87 2.80 -2.39
CA ALA A 292 13.25 3.10 -2.75
C ALA A 292 13.66 2.43 -4.07
N VAL A 293 13.37 1.13 -4.22
CA VAL A 293 13.75 0.38 -5.42
C VAL A 293 12.91 0.75 -6.63
N ALA A 294 11.60 0.95 -6.47
CA ALA A 294 10.72 1.20 -7.61
C ALA A 294 11.04 2.52 -8.33
N HIS A 295 11.41 3.58 -7.60
CA HIS A 295 11.79 4.85 -8.22
C HIS A 295 13.11 4.71 -8.98
N ALA A 296 14.12 4.04 -8.41
CA ALA A 296 15.38 3.77 -9.10
C ALA A 296 15.16 2.90 -10.35
N MET A 297 14.38 1.82 -10.24
CA MET A 297 14.06 0.94 -11.35
C MET A 297 13.26 1.63 -12.46
N ALA A 298 12.27 2.45 -12.12
CA ALA A 298 11.47 3.19 -13.11
C ALA A 298 12.33 4.16 -13.92
N LEU A 299 13.26 4.89 -13.27
CA LEU A 299 14.22 5.78 -13.93
C LEU A 299 15.16 5.03 -14.88
N LEU A 300 15.49 3.77 -14.55
CA LEU A 300 16.27 2.84 -15.37
C LEU A 300 15.43 2.09 -16.43
N SER A 301 14.17 2.48 -16.64
CA SER A 301 13.24 1.81 -17.57
C SER A 301 12.96 0.34 -17.26
N MET A 302 13.20 -0.11 -16.02
CA MET A 302 12.81 -1.44 -15.56
C MET A 302 11.35 -1.40 -15.13
N THR A 303 10.45 -1.88 -15.97
CA THR A 303 8.99 -1.69 -15.80
C THR A 303 8.36 -2.55 -14.70
N ASN A 304 9.07 -3.59 -14.26
CA ASN A 304 8.55 -4.59 -13.32
C ASN A 304 9.62 -5.06 -12.32
N THR A 305 9.22 -5.23 -11.06
CA THR A 305 10.08 -5.70 -9.96
C THR A 305 10.68 -7.09 -10.18
N ALA A 306 10.07 -7.95 -11.01
CA ALA A 306 10.63 -9.25 -11.38
C ALA A 306 12.01 -9.13 -12.09
N ALA A 307 12.37 -7.95 -12.60
CA ALA A 307 13.71 -7.69 -13.13
C ALA A 307 14.82 -7.83 -12.06
N LEU A 308 14.51 -7.70 -10.77
CA LEU A 308 15.47 -7.88 -9.67
C LEU A 308 15.91 -9.33 -9.48
N CYS A 309 15.14 -10.29 -10.01
CA CYS A 309 15.43 -11.71 -9.93
C CYS A 309 16.48 -12.15 -10.96
N ARG A 310 16.72 -11.31 -11.98
CA ARG A 310 17.72 -11.57 -13.01
C ARG A 310 19.10 -11.54 -12.36
N LEU A 311 20.04 -12.39 -12.78
CA LEU A 311 21.42 -12.38 -12.28
C LEU A 311 22.28 -11.30 -12.97
N SER A 312 21.68 -10.22 -13.47
CA SER A 312 22.42 -9.15 -14.15
C SER A 312 23.26 -8.33 -13.16
N THR A 313 24.29 -7.65 -13.67
CA THR A 313 25.09 -6.74 -12.84
C THR A 313 24.22 -5.64 -12.22
N SER A 314 23.27 -5.08 -12.99
CA SER A 314 22.41 -4.00 -12.51
C SER A 314 21.47 -4.43 -11.38
N SER A 315 20.87 -5.63 -11.48
CA SER A 315 20.05 -6.15 -10.38
C SER A 315 20.90 -6.36 -9.14
N GLN A 316 22.09 -6.98 -9.24
CA GLN A 316 23.00 -7.18 -8.10
C GLN A 316 23.38 -5.87 -7.40
N ILE A 317 23.66 -4.81 -8.17
CA ILE A 317 23.95 -3.47 -7.61
C ILE A 317 22.74 -2.92 -6.84
N ILE A 318 21.55 -2.97 -7.44
CA ILE A 318 20.31 -2.49 -6.81
C ILE A 318 20.01 -3.30 -5.54
N LEU A 319 20.23 -4.60 -5.58
CA LEU A 319 20.04 -5.51 -4.47
C LEU A 319 21.00 -5.21 -3.30
N ASN A 320 22.30 -4.99 -3.59
CA ASN A 320 23.27 -4.58 -2.58
C ASN A 320 22.93 -3.22 -1.96
N TYR A 321 22.39 -2.29 -2.76
CA TYR A 321 21.87 -1.03 -2.25
C TYR A 321 20.74 -1.25 -1.25
N LEU A 322 19.77 -2.10 -1.56
CA LEU A 322 18.66 -2.39 -0.65
C LEU A 322 19.11 -3.12 0.61
N ASP A 323 20.02 -4.09 0.49
CA ASP A 323 20.59 -4.80 1.64
C ASP A 323 21.30 -3.78 2.56
N SER A 324 22.01 -2.79 2.01
CA SER A 324 22.61 -1.72 2.80
C SER A 324 21.59 -0.72 3.38
N LEU A 325 20.55 -0.35 2.63
CA LEU A 325 19.48 0.51 3.14
C LEU A 325 18.78 -0.16 4.34
N TYR A 326 18.54 -1.47 4.24
CA TYR A 326 17.98 -2.25 5.31
C TYR A 326 18.92 -2.27 6.53
N THR A 327 20.11 -2.85 6.37
CA THR A 327 21.05 -3.12 7.47
C THR A 327 21.60 -1.84 8.12
N ALA A 328 21.91 -0.81 7.34
CA ALA A 328 22.55 0.40 7.88
C ALA A 328 21.56 1.46 8.34
N GLN A 329 20.27 1.39 7.97
CA GLN A 329 19.31 2.47 8.26
C GLN A 329 18.00 1.95 8.83
N ILE A 330 17.29 1.06 8.12
CA ILE A 330 15.96 0.60 8.54
C ILE A 330 16.04 -0.20 9.84
N LEU A 331 16.95 -1.18 9.91
CA LEU A 331 17.09 -2.03 11.08
C LEU A 331 17.47 -1.22 12.34
N PRO A 332 18.53 -0.39 12.34
CA PRO A 332 18.85 0.44 13.50
C PRO A 332 17.72 1.40 13.90
N GLY A 333 17.02 1.98 12.92
CA GLY A 333 15.88 2.85 13.19
C GLY A 333 14.67 2.12 13.79
N ALA A 334 14.43 0.87 13.41
CA ALA A 334 13.36 0.05 14.00
C ALA A 334 13.72 -0.39 15.43
N VAL A 335 14.97 -0.81 15.66
CA VAL A 335 15.46 -1.21 16.99
C VAL A 335 15.44 -0.05 17.97
N HIS A 336 15.80 1.15 17.53
CA HIS A 336 15.70 2.36 18.35
C HIS A 336 14.28 2.60 18.85
N ASP A 337 13.27 2.31 18.03
CA ASP A 337 11.86 2.48 18.38
C ASP A 337 11.29 1.27 19.14
N GLY A 338 12.14 0.37 19.65
CA GLY A 338 11.76 -0.75 20.50
C GLY A 338 11.29 -2.00 19.77
N ILE A 339 11.36 -2.04 18.43
CA ILE A 339 11.02 -3.24 17.65
C ILE A 339 12.19 -4.23 17.73
N LEU A 340 11.90 -5.51 17.97
CA LEU A 340 12.93 -6.54 18.09
C LEU A 340 13.71 -6.71 16.78
N GLU A 341 15.04 -6.78 16.90
CA GLU A 341 15.95 -7.03 15.77
C GLU A 341 15.59 -8.32 15.03
N CYS A 342 15.34 -9.42 15.75
CA CYS A 342 14.99 -10.71 15.14
C CYS A 342 13.67 -10.67 14.36
N GLU A 343 12.69 -9.87 14.79
CA GLU A 343 11.41 -9.71 14.09
C GLU A 343 11.57 -8.82 12.85
N THR A 344 12.40 -7.79 12.96
CA THR A 344 12.78 -6.91 11.84
C THR A 344 13.51 -7.71 10.75
N ASP A 345 14.48 -8.54 11.14
CA ASP A 345 15.22 -9.43 10.24
C ASP A 345 14.31 -10.49 9.59
N ALA A 346 13.44 -11.12 10.36
CA ALA A 346 12.49 -12.09 9.81
C ALA A 346 11.59 -11.44 8.75
N THR A 347 11.14 -10.20 9.00
CA THR A 347 10.34 -9.42 8.04
C THR A 347 11.15 -9.10 6.78
N TRP A 348 12.42 -8.72 6.94
CA TRP A 348 13.29 -8.45 5.80
C TRP A 348 13.55 -9.69 4.96
N VAL A 349 13.90 -10.83 5.58
CA VAL A 349 14.16 -12.09 4.88
C VAL A 349 12.92 -12.54 4.08
N ASP A 350 11.73 -12.47 4.67
CA ASP A 350 10.47 -12.78 3.97
C ASP A 350 10.23 -11.83 2.79
N TRP A 351 10.27 -10.52 3.05
CA TRP A 351 10.04 -9.50 2.03
C TRP A 351 11.08 -9.57 0.90
N ARG A 352 12.35 -9.80 1.22
CA ARG A 352 13.45 -9.91 0.25
C ARG A 352 13.19 -11.01 -0.76
N LYS A 353 12.75 -12.16 -0.27
CA LYS A 353 12.38 -13.32 -1.10
C LYS A 353 11.21 -12.97 -2.02
N ARG A 354 10.16 -12.34 -1.49
CA ARG A 354 8.97 -11.90 -2.26
C ARG A 354 9.31 -10.86 -3.33
N LEU A 355 10.15 -9.88 -3.00
CA LEU A 355 10.64 -8.87 -3.93
C LEU A 355 11.42 -9.49 -5.10
N GLN A 356 12.04 -10.65 -4.87
CA GLN A 356 12.76 -11.44 -5.88
C GLN A 356 11.92 -12.59 -6.44
N HIS A 357 10.59 -12.46 -6.47
CA HIS A 357 9.74 -13.45 -7.13
C HIS A 357 9.86 -13.37 -8.66
N PRO A 358 10.41 -14.37 -9.36
CA PRO A 358 10.74 -14.27 -10.79
C PRO A 358 9.52 -14.21 -11.72
N HIS A 359 8.39 -14.73 -11.27
CA HIS A 359 7.16 -14.85 -12.06
C HIS A 359 5.99 -13.99 -11.56
N PHE A 360 6.21 -13.18 -10.53
CA PHE A 360 5.14 -12.41 -9.90
C PHE A 360 5.69 -11.09 -9.36
N GLY A 361 5.89 -10.14 -10.26
CA GLY A 361 6.35 -8.79 -9.92
C GLY A 361 5.29 -7.73 -10.21
N LEU A 362 5.37 -6.64 -9.46
CA LEU A 362 4.56 -5.45 -9.62
C LEU A 362 5.21 -4.45 -10.58
N SER A 363 4.35 -3.70 -11.29
CA SER A 363 4.79 -2.59 -12.13
C SER A 363 5.45 -1.51 -11.29
N THR A 364 6.68 -1.13 -11.66
CA THR A 364 7.45 -0.07 -10.97
C THR A 364 6.74 1.27 -11.06
N PHE A 365 6.16 1.60 -12.22
CA PHE A 365 5.34 2.81 -12.41
C PHE A 365 4.07 2.84 -11.55
N PHE A 366 3.45 1.69 -11.29
CA PHE A 366 2.33 1.63 -10.35
C PHE A 366 2.79 1.90 -8.91
N ILE A 367 3.95 1.35 -8.52
CA ILE A 367 4.50 1.53 -7.18
C ILE A 367 4.92 2.99 -6.93
N THR A 368 5.46 3.70 -7.94
CA THR A 368 5.92 5.09 -7.82
C THR A 368 4.80 6.12 -7.71
N GLN A 369 3.54 5.76 -7.99
CA GLN A 369 2.40 6.67 -7.81
C GLN A 369 2.32 7.19 -6.38
N ASN A 370 1.93 8.46 -6.20
CA ASN A 370 1.92 9.15 -4.90
C ASN A 370 3.27 9.09 -4.17
N GLY A 371 4.38 9.08 -4.93
CA GLY A 371 5.74 8.93 -4.42
C GLY A 371 6.11 9.93 -3.32
N ALA A 372 5.67 11.18 -3.44
CA ALA A 372 5.92 12.24 -2.46
C ALA A 372 5.37 11.88 -1.07
N ALA A 373 4.09 11.50 -1.00
CA ALA A 373 3.43 11.11 0.25
C ALA A 373 3.92 9.75 0.77
N LYS A 374 4.12 8.77 -0.13
CA LYS A 374 4.69 7.46 0.20
C LYS A 374 6.06 7.60 0.87
N CYS A 375 6.89 8.53 0.42
CA CYS A 375 8.20 8.79 1.01
C CYS A 375 8.07 9.22 2.48
N GLY A 376 7.19 10.17 2.81
CA GLY A 376 7.02 10.60 4.21
C GLY A 376 6.47 9.52 5.13
N ILE A 377 5.55 8.67 4.67
CA ILE A 377 4.98 7.61 5.52
C ILE A 377 5.84 6.33 5.58
N ARG A 378 6.78 6.13 4.65
CA ARG A 378 7.62 4.90 4.57
C ARG A 378 9.08 5.13 4.95
N LEU A 379 9.70 6.22 4.48
CA LEU A 379 11.09 6.58 4.77
C LEU A 379 11.17 7.51 5.99
N GLY A 380 10.22 8.44 6.11
CA GLY A 380 10.17 9.45 7.16
C GLY A 380 10.31 8.91 8.59
N PRO A 381 9.60 7.85 9.00
CA PRO A 381 9.72 7.30 10.35
C PRO A 381 11.15 6.84 10.68
N THR A 382 11.79 6.10 9.77
CA THR A 382 13.19 5.67 9.93
C THR A 382 14.14 6.86 10.05
N ILE A 383 13.94 7.90 9.22
CA ILE A 383 14.76 9.13 9.29
C ILE A 383 14.62 9.78 10.67
N LYS A 384 13.39 9.93 11.18
CA LYS A 384 13.15 10.50 12.51
C LYS A 384 13.84 9.70 13.62
N SER A 385 13.68 8.38 13.61
CA SER A 385 14.29 7.49 14.62
C SER A 385 15.80 7.63 14.66
N LEU A 386 16.46 7.63 13.49
CA LEU A 386 17.91 7.74 13.41
C LEU A 386 18.44 9.11 13.86
N VAL A 387 17.73 10.19 13.52
CA VAL A 387 18.10 11.54 13.99
C VAL A 387 17.96 11.65 15.50
N ALA A 388 16.90 11.07 16.09
CA ALA A 388 16.69 11.05 17.54
C ALA A 388 17.75 10.18 18.26
N ALA A 389 18.02 8.97 17.76
CA ALA A 389 18.97 8.02 18.35
C ALA A 389 20.37 8.62 18.55
N ASN A 390 20.85 9.40 17.57
CA ASN A 390 22.20 9.95 17.58
C ASN A 390 22.42 11.01 18.67
N VAL A 391 21.36 11.61 19.20
CA VAL A 391 21.45 12.59 20.28
C VAL A 391 21.92 11.95 21.58
N HIS A 392 21.53 10.70 21.84
CA HIS A 392 21.73 10.05 23.15
C HIS A 392 23.00 9.19 23.26
N GLY A 393 23.98 9.33 22.35
CA GLY A 393 25.21 8.53 22.40
C GLY A 393 26.30 8.83 21.36
N ALA A 394 26.22 9.93 20.60
CA ALA A 394 27.17 10.19 19.52
C ALA A 394 28.57 10.60 20.04
N THR A 395 29.59 9.92 19.50
CA THR A 395 30.94 10.48 19.39
C THR A 395 31.02 11.43 18.20
N THR A 396 31.82 12.50 18.32
CA THR A 396 32.07 13.48 17.26
C THR A 396 32.65 12.81 16.01
N GLY A 397 31.81 12.50 15.01
CA GLY A 397 32.25 11.90 13.74
C GLY A 397 31.18 11.07 13.02
N ASP A 398 30.24 10.48 13.75
CA ASP A 398 29.22 9.60 13.17
C ASP A 398 27.94 10.38 12.84
N HIS A 399 27.58 10.39 11.55
CA HIS A 399 26.28 10.89 11.10
C HIS A 399 25.32 9.69 10.96
N PRO A 400 24.14 9.71 11.60
CA PRO A 400 23.28 8.52 11.71
C PRO A 400 22.60 8.15 10.39
N LEU A 401 22.42 9.15 9.51
CA LEU A 401 21.90 8.94 8.17
C LEU A 401 23.04 8.74 7.19
N SER A 402 22.91 7.74 6.33
CA SER A 402 23.89 7.41 5.30
C SER A 402 23.40 7.74 3.89
N VAL A 403 24.33 7.65 2.95
CA VAL A 403 24.11 7.87 1.52
C VAL A 403 22.98 6.98 0.97
N SER A 404 22.77 5.77 1.50
CA SER A 404 21.66 4.90 1.04
C SER A 404 20.29 5.55 1.27
N MET A 405 20.05 6.15 2.44
CA MET A 405 18.80 6.86 2.72
C MET A 405 18.68 8.15 1.90
N ALA A 406 19.78 8.89 1.75
CA ALA A 406 19.80 10.10 0.93
C ALA A 406 19.50 9.80 -0.55
N PHE A 407 20.07 8.72 -1.08
CA PHE A 407 19.82 8.24 -2.44
C PHE A 407 18.34 7.88 -2.64
N ALA A 408 17.72 7.18 -1.67
CA ALA A 408 16.31 6.82 -1.76
C ALA A 408 15.40 8.05 -1.94
N VAL A 409 15.62 9.10 -1.14
CA VAL A 409 14.88 10.36 -1.26
C VAL A 409 15.21 11.09 -2.55
N ALA A 410 16.50 11.14 -2.95
CA ALA A 410 16.93 11.78 -4.19
C ALA A 410 16.29 11.12 -5.43
N ALA A 411 16.18 9.79 -5.46
CA ALA A 411 15.53 9.06 -6.55
C ALA A 411 14.02 9.36 -6.64
N VAL A 412 13.33 9.52 -5.51
CA VAL A 412 11.92 9.97 -5.48
C VAL A 412 11.80 11.38 -6.07
N LEU A 413 12.65 12.31 -5.63
CA LEU A 413 12.64 13.69 -6.14
C LEU A 413 12.95 13.73 -7.65
N ARG A 414 13.96 12.97 -8.10
CA ARG A 414 14.35 12.85 -9.51
C ARG A 414 13.21 12.31 -10.38
N PHE A 415 12.45 11.33 -9.87
CA PHE A 415 11.28 10.83 -10.56
C PHE A 415 10.18 11.91 -10.68
N LEU A 416 10.01 12.73 -9.65
CA LEU A 416 9.01 13.82 -9.57
C LEU A 416 9.46 15.12 -10.24
N THR A 417 10.56 15.11 -11.00
CA THR A 417 11.09 16.30 -11.69
C THR A 417 10.51 16.39 -13.11
N PRO A 418 9.86 17.51 -13.49
CA PRO A 418 9.36 17.69 -14.84
C PRO A 418 10.47 17.89 -15.89
N ALA A 419 10.32 17.26 -17.05
CA ALA A 419 11.24 17.34 -18.18
C ALA A 419 11.29 18.72 -18.86
N SER A 420 10.33 19.61 -18.57
CA SER A 420 10.35 21.01 -19.03
C SER A 420 11.63 21.74 -18.62
N SER A 421 12.29 21.29 -17.55
CA SER A 421 13.57 21.82 -17.06
C SER A 421 14.79 21.47 -17.94
N ILE A 422 14.69 20.48 -18.83
CA ILE A 422 15.84 19.95 -19.60
C ILE A 422 15.61 19.95 -21.11
N PHE A 423 14.42 19.54 -21.57
CA PHE A 423 14.16 19.24 -22.99
C PHE A 423 13.12 20.16 -23.64
N GLY A 424 12.82 21.32 -23.05
CA GLY A 424 11.75 22.22 -23.50
C GLY A 424 11.80 22.64 -24.99
N SER A 425 12.93 22.46 -25.67
CA SER A 425 13.14 22.76 -27.09
C SER A 425 13.17 21.54 -28.03
N ALA A 426 13.10 20.31 -27.52
CA ALA A 426 13.15 19.11 -28.34
C ALA A 426 11.80 18.86 -29.08
N PRO A 427 11.81 18.39 -30.34
CA PRO A 427 10.59 18.17 -31.11
C PRO A 427 9.60 17.24 -30.38
N GLY A 428 8.32 17.62 -30.33
CA GLY A 428 7.25 16.84 -29.71
C GLY A 428 7.12 16.96 -28.18
N TRP A 429 8.17 17.39 -27.47
CA TRP A 429 8.14 17.53 -26.00
C TRP A 429 7.22 18.65 -25.52
N SER A 430 7.21 19.79 -26.22
CA SER A 430 6.34 20.93 -25.85
C SER A 430 4.86 20.56 -25.92
N THR A 431 4.43 19.88 -26.99
CA THR A 431 3.07 19.37 -27.14
C THR A 431 2.73 18.34 -26.06
N ARG A 432 3.64 17.40 -25.79
CA ARG A 432 3.43 16.35 -24.77
C ARG A 432 3.29 16.94 -23.37
N ILE A 433 4.13 17.91 -23.01
CA ILE A 433 4.09 18.60 -21.72
C ILE A 433 2.78 19.38 -21.59
N SER A 434 2.34 20.08 -22.64
CA SER A 434 1.05 20.80 -22.62
C SER A 434 -0.12 19.84 -22.42
N ASP A 435 -0.17 18.77 -23.19
CA ASP A 435 -1.21 17.73 -23.12
C ASP A 435 -1.28 17.07 -21.73
N ALA A 436 -0.12 16.73 -21.15
CA ALA A 436 -0.05 16.21 -19.79
C ALA A 436 -0.56 17.23 -18.75
N LYS A 437 -0.16 18.50 -18.87
CA LYS A 437 -0.57 19.56 -17.97
C LYS A 437 -2.08 19.81 -18.01
N ASP A 438 -2.70 19.74 -19.19
CA ASP A 438 -4.14 19.86 -19.37
C ASP A 438 -4.92 18.74 -18.65
N ARG A 439 -4.28 17.58 -18.43
CA ARG A 439 -4.80 16.46 -17.62
C ARG A 439 -4.39 16.51 -16.14
N GLY A 440 -3.74 17.58 -15.68
CA GLY A 440 -3.22 17.69 -14.33
C GLY A 440 -2.08 16.70 -14.03
N THR A 441 -1.27 16.38 -15.04
CA THR A 441 -0.14 15.45 -14.96
C THR A 441 1.17 16.12 -15.40
N TYR A 442 2.29 15.58 -14.97
CA TYR A 442 3.63 16.04 -15.34
C TYR A 442 4.33 14.96 -16.19
N VAL A 443 5.30 15.38 -17.00
CA VAL A 443 6.13 14.46 -17.81
C VAL A 443 7.55 14.46 -17.25
N GLY A 444 8.08 13.29 -16.92
CA GLY A 444 9.47 13.06 -16.54
C GLY A 444 10.26 12.36 -17.66
N TRP A 445 11.54 12.08 -17.41
CA TRP A 445 12.44 11.44 -18.38
C TRP A 445 13.30 10.35 -17.73
N PHE A 446 13.55 9.28 -18.49
CA PHE A 446 14.44 8.18 -18.11
C PHE A 446 15.91 8.60 -18.21
N ASP A 447 16.80 7.82 -17.60
CA ASP A 447 18.23 8.05 -17.71
C ASP A 447 18.74 7.78 -19.13
N VAL A 448 19.47 8.75 -19.70
CA VAL A 448 20.02 8.69 -21.07
C VAL A 448 21.29 7.85 -21.08
N SER A 449 21.19 6.54 -20.87
CA SER A 449 22.34 5.60 -21.04
C SER A 449 21.98 4.11 -21.02
N SER A 450 20.73 3.70 -21.24
CA SER A 450 20.40 2.26 -21.25
C SER A 450 20.86 1.51 -22.51
N ASN A 451 21.32 2.20 -23.57
CA ASN A 451 21.86 1.55 -24.77
C ASN A 451 23.31 1.05 -24.61
N GLU A 452 24.12 1.62 -23.70
CA GLU A 452 25.53 1.20 -23.52
C GLU A 452 25.72 0.14 -22.44
N TYR A 453 24.79 -0.01 -21.49
CA TYR A 453 24.76 -1.15 -20.58
C TYR A 453 24.00 -2.32 -21.22
N GLY A 454 24.45 -2.68 -22.43
CA GLY A 454 24.21 -4.00 -22.99
C GLY A 454 24.70 -5.03 -21.98
N THR A 455 23.77 -5.80 -21.45
CA THR A 455 24.11 -7.02 -20.75
C THR A 455 25.01 -7.83 -21.68
N ASN A 456 26.20 -8.22 -21.22
CA ASN A 456 26.97 -9.28 -21.89
C ASN A 456 26.17 -10.60 -21.99
N ASP A 457 24.98 -10.66 -21.38
CA ASP A 457 24.01 -11.76 -21.41
C ASP A 457 22.82 -11.56 -22.37
N GLY A 458 22.91 -10.67 -23.36
CA GLY A 458 22.06 -10.76 -24.57
C GLY A 458 20.53 -10.62 -24.39
N GLN A 459 20.04 -10.16 -23.23
CA GLN A 459 18.65 -9.77 -23.04
C GLN A 459 18.56 -8.31 -22.59
N LEU A 460 18.03 -7.51 -23.51
CA LEU A 460 17.77 -6.07 -23.40
C LEU A 460 16.82 -5.75 -22.22
N PRO A 461 16.78 -4.48 -21.73
CA PRO A 461 15.58 -3.97 -21.08
C PRO A 461 14.34 -4.35 -21.90
N ASP A 462 13.18 -4.57 -21.25
CA ASP A 462 11.95 -5.02 -21.91
C ASP A 462 11.84 -4.36 -23.28
N LYS A 463 11.85 -5.15 -24.37
CA LYS A 463 12.01 -4.65 -25.75
C LYS A 463 11.22 -3.34 -25.86
N ALA A 464 11.94 -2.23 -26.07
CA ALA A 464 11.31 -0.94 -26.24
C ALA A 464 10.31 -1.08 -27.39
N SER A 465 9.03 -1.21 -27.03
CA SER A 465 7.97 -1.03 -28.00
C SER A 465 7.95 0.47 -28.28
N ASP A 466 7.74 0.83 -29.55
CA ASP A 466 7.43 2.22 -29.91
C ASP A 466 6.06 2.65 -29.32
N ASP A 467 5.29 1.68 -28.81
CA ASP A 467 3.98 1.91 -28.21
C ASP A 467 4.07 2.67 -26.88
N THR A 468 3.19 3.64 -26.75
CA THR A 468 2.90 4.28 -25.47
C THR A 468 2.03 3.36 -24.62
N VAL A 469 2.49 3.03 -23.42
CA VAL A 469 1.79 2.15 -22.49
C VAL A 469 1.03 2.99 -21.47
N THR A 470 -0.26 2.70 -21.29
CA THR A 470 -1.09 3.29 -20.24
C THR A 470 -1.06 2.46 -18.97
N TYR A 471 -0.97 3.10 -17.81
CA TYR A 471 -1.01 2.47 -16.50
C TYR A 471 -1.85 3.28 -15.51
N ALA A 472 -2.36 2.59 -14.49
CA ALA A 472 -3.18 3.16 -13.43
C ALA A 472 -4.30 4.07 -13.96
N ASP A 473 -4.49 5.26 -13.39
CA ASP A 473 -5.55 6.21 -13.72
C ASP A 473 -5.27 7.01 -15.01
N GLY A 474 -4.86 6.30 -16.07
CA GLY A 474 -4.60 6.87 -17.40
C GLY A 474 -3.23 7.53 -17.58
N LEU A 475 -2.27 7.29 -16.67
CA LEU A 475 -0.89 7.75 -16.85
C LEU A 475 -0.20 6.95 -17.95
N ARG A 476 0.80 7.55 -18.59
CA ARG A 476 1.46 6.94 -19.76
C ARG A 476 2.97 6.93 -19.62
N TYR A 477 3.64 5.97 -20.26
CA TYR A 477 5.07 6.02 -20.50
C TYR A 477 5.40 5.50 -21.90
N ASN A 478 6.56 5.90 -22.42
CA ASN A 478 7.12 5.37 -23.65
C ASN A 478 8.62 5.16 -23.47
N LEU A 479 9.05 3.90 -23.47
CA LEU A 479 10.45 3.53 -23.27
C LEU A 479 11.33 3.95 -24.45
N SER A 480 10.82 3.83 -25.69
CA SER A 480 11.56 4.21 -26.90
C SER A 480 11.80 5.72 -26.97
N GLU A 481 10.80 6.51 -26.57
CA GLU A 481 10.86 7.98 -26.58
C GLU A 481 11.45 8.58 -25.29
N GLY A 482 11.75 7.75 -24.28
CA GLY A 482 12.51 8.18 -23.10
C GLY A 482 11.72 8.88 -22.00
N TRP A 483 10.39 8.72 -21.90
CA TRP A 483 9.55 9.52 -20.98
C TRP A 483 8.47 8.73 -20.24
N TYR A 484 7.97 9.32 -19.16
CA TYR A 484 6.85 8.84 -18.36
C TYR A 484 6.02 9.99 -17.80
N GLU A 485 4.76 9.74 -17.45
CA GLU A 485 3.85 10.69 -16.81
C GLU A 485 3.72 10.41 -15.31
N PHE A 486 3.52 11.44 -14.50
CA PHE A 486 3.27 11.26 -13.07
C PHE A 486 2.32 12.33 -12.53
N ARG A 487 1.77 12.07 -11.34
CA ARG A 487 0.99 13.03 -10.55
C ARG A 487 1.65 13.24 -9.19
N CYS A 488 1.49 14.43 -8.65
CA CYS A 488 1.97 14.76 -7.32
C CYS A 488 1.10 15.86 -6.71
N ASP A 489 0.29 15.50 -5.71
CA ASP A 489 -0.58 16.43 -5.00
C ASP A 489 0.12 17.12 -3.81
N CYS A 490 1.42 16.86 -3.61
CA CYS A 490 2.20 17.50 -2.56
C CYS A 490 2.40 18.98 -2.87
N LEU A 491 1.84 19.83 -2.00
CA LEU A 491 1.99 21.28 -2.05
C LEU A 491 3.02 21.73 -1.01
N VAL A 492 4.01 22.53 -1.39
CA VAL A 492 5.01 23.12 -0.49
C VAL A 492 4.76 24.62 -0.35
N SER A 493 5.14 25.21 0.79
CA SER A 493 5.00 26.65 1.00
C SER A 493 5.94 27.42 0.07
N ARG A 494 5.42 28.42 -0.63
CA ARG A 494 6.19 29.29 -1.54
C ARG A 494 7.11 30.23 -0.76
N ASN A 495 6.68 30.66 0.41
CA ASN A 495 7.38 31.64 1.24
C ASN A 495 8.69 31.08 1.81
N THR A 496 8.80 29.76 1.95
CA THR A 496 10.06 29.11 2.34
C THR A 496 11.07 29.02 1.20
N LEU A 497 10.64 29.29 -0.05
CA LEU A 497 11.47 29.16 -1.25
C LEU A 497 12.06 30.51 -1.71
N THR A 498 11.33 31.62 -1.55
CA THR A 498 11.79 32.96 -1.96
C THR A 498 12.39 33.73 -0.77
N THR A 499 13.25 34.72 -1.03
CA THR A 499 13.82 35.62 0.00
C THR A 499 13.01 36.91 0.18
N ASN A 500 11.93 37.09 -0.58
CA ASN A 500 11.14 38.32 -0.57
C ASN A 500 9.99 38.15 0.42
N GLU A 501 10.17 38.65 1.64
CA GLU A 501 9.20 38.63 2.75
C GLU A 501 7.93 39.47 2.51
N THR A 502 7.75 40.01 1.29
CA THR A 502 6.71 41.00 0.98
C THR A 502 5.37 40.40 0.53
N GLU A 503 5.27 39.09 0.29
CA GLU A 503 3.99 38.43 -0.04
C GLU A 503 3.33 37.91 1.26
N GLN A 504 2.45 38.73 1.84
CA GLN A 504 1.55 38.34 2.94
C GLN A 504 0.46 37.39 2.42
N GLY A 505 0.80 36.12 2.25
CA GLY A 505 -0.14 35.04 1.99
C GLY A 505 0.56 33.68 2.04
N ASP A 506 -0.09 32.66 2.59
CA ASP A 506 0.40 31.26 2.56
C ASP A 506 0.24 30.70 1.14
N SER A 507 1.01 31.25 0.19
CA SER A 507 1.01 30.79 -1.19
C SER A 507 1.63 29.39 -1.24
N LYS A 508 0.91 28.44 -1.84
CA LYS A 508 1.35 27.05 -1.99
C LYS A 508 1.65 26.76 -3.45
N ILE A 509 2.68 25.95 -3.69
CA ILE A 509 3.07 25.49 -5.02
C ILE A 509 3.23 23.98 -5.04
N ALA A 510 2.88 23.31 -6.14
CA ALA A 510 3.11 21.89 -6.26
C ALA A 510 4.61 21.58 -6.27
N LEU A 511 5.00 20.48 -5.62
CA LEU A 511 6.39 20.06 -5.54
C LEU A 511 7.08 19.97 -6.92
N PRO A 512 6.47 19.37 -7.97
CA PRO A 512 7.12 19.31 -9.28
C PRO A 512 7.39 20.70 -9.88
N ASP A 513 6.48 21.67 -9.65
CA ASP A 513 6.67 23.04 -10.11
C ASP A 513 7.82 23.72 -9.34
N ALA A 514 7.91 23.51 -8.03
CA ALA A 514 9.03 24.01 -7.21
C ALA A 514 10.38 23.40 -7.61
N LEU A 515 10.40 22.12 -7.98
CA LEU A 515 11.60 21.46 -8.53
C LEU A 515 11.96 21.96 -9.93
N SER A 516 10.99 22.45 -10.70
CA SER A 516 11.19 22.99 -12.06
C SER A 516 11.60 24.46 -12.12
N TRP A 517 11.57 25.19 -11.00
CA TRP A 517 12.00 26.60 -10.94
C TRP A 517 13.46 26.84 -11.31
N PHE A 518 14.23 25.77 -11.30
CA PHE A 518 15.63 25.79 -11.64
C PHE A 518 15.73 25.45 -13.13
N ASP A 519 15.98 26.46 -13.98
CA ASP A 519 16.21 26.29 -15.42
C ASP A 519 17.50 25.48 -15.65
N GLY A 520 17.37 24.15 -15.61
CA GLY A 520 18.46 23.19 -15.79
C GLY A 520 19.18 22.77 -14.51
N PRO A 521 20.24 21.95 -14.63
CA PRO A 521 21.00 21.46 -13.49
C PRO A 521 21.70 22.59 -12.73
N LYS A 522 21.62 22.55 -11.40
CA LYS A 522 22.17 23.58 -10.51
C LYS A 522 23.13 23.02 -9.48
N GLN A 523 23.83 23.92 -8.81
CA GLN A 523 24.60 23.57 -7.62
C GLN A 523 23.65 23.00 -6.54
N PRO A 524 24.09 21.99 -5.76
CA PRO A 524 23.24 21.34 -4.74
C PRO A 524 22.54 22.32 -3.81
N CYS A 525 23.21 23.42 -3.43
CA CYS A 525 22.67 24.41 -2.51
C CYS A 525 21.42 25.14 -3.02
N GLU A 526 21.18 25.18 -4.34
CA GLU A 526 19.99 25.82 -4.91
C GLU A 526 18.72 25.00 -4.62
N TYR A 527 18.84 23.68 -4.51
CA TYR A 527 17.71 22.80 -4.23
C TYR A 527 17.33 22.72 -2.74
N ASN A 528 18.21 23.15 -1.83
CA ASN A 528 18.06 22.98 -0.38
C ASN A 528 16.71 23.50 0.13
N LYS A 529 16.25 24.67 -0.33
CA LYS A 529 14.97 25.24 0.14
C LYS A 529 13.78 24.38 -0.28
N ALA A 530 13.73 23.94 -1.53
CA ALA A 530 12.65 23.11 -2.06
C ALA A 530 12.62 21.74 -1.39
N VAL A 531 13.78 21.09 -1.28
CA VAL A 531 13.92 19.77 -0.65
C VAL A 531 13.58 19.85 0.85
N LYS A 532 14.09 20.85 1.58
CA LYS A 532 13.76 21.05 3.00
C LYS A 532 12.27 21.31 3.21
N ALA A 533 11.67 22.18 2.39
CA ALA A 533 10.23 22.47 2.45
C ALA A 533 9.38 21.22 2.19
N TYR A 534 9.77 20.39 1.22
CA TYR A 534 9.15 19.09 0.97
C TYR A 534 9.28 18.14 2.15
N LEU A 535 10.49 17.97 2.66
CA LEU A 535 10.77 17.01 3.74
C LEU A 535 10.03 17.37 5.03
N LEU A 536 9.88 18.67 5.33
CA LEU A 536 9.12 19.15 6.49
C LEU A 536 7.60 19.17 6.26
N HIS A 537 7.11 19.04 5.03
CA HIS A 537 5.67 19.09 4.77
C HIS A 537 4.97 17.79 5.23
N SER A 538 3.80 17.90 5.88
CA SER A 538 3.07 16.76 6.44
C SER A 538 2.56 15.75 5.40
N GLN A 539 2.24 16.22 4.20
CA GLN A 539 1.90 15.39 3.03
C GLN A 539 3.13 15.05 2.16
N GLY A 540 4.30 15.55 2.55
CA GLY A 540 5.59 15.32 1.89
C GLY A 540 6.43 14.33 2.67
N GLY A 541 7.63 14.74 3.13
CA GLY A 541 8.50 13.90 3.96
C GLY A 541 8.02 13.71 5.40
N ASN A 542 7.05 14.52 5.86
CA ASN A 542 6.47 14.45 7.20
C ASN A 542 7.52 14.54 8.33
N LEU A 543 8.58 15.33 8.14
CA LEU A 543 9.69 15.48 9.09
C LEU A 543 9.62 16.78 9.92
N GLN A 544 8.48 17.49 9.95
CA GLN A 544 8.32 18.73 10.74
C GLN A 544 8.71 18.56 12.21
N THR A 545 8.44 17.39 12.78
CA THR A 545 8.71 17.09 14.20
C THR A 545 10.15 16.66 14.46
N VAL A 546 11.03 16.62 13.46
CA VAL A 546 12.42 16.15 13.64
C VAL A 546 13.24 17.09 14.54
N ALA A 547 12.84 18.37 14.60
CA ALA A 547 13.42 19.36 15.49
C ALA A 547 12.79 19.35 16.90
N GLU A 548 11.56 18.82 17.05
CA GLU A 548 10.79 18.92 18.29
C GLU A 548 11.33 18.01 19.41
N GLY A 549 11.22 18.45 20.67
CA GLY A 549 11.57 17.68 21.89
C GLY A 549 12.95 18.04 22.47
N GLY A 550 13.30 17.45 23.62
CA GLY A 550 14.64 17.62 24.21
C GLY A 550 14.97 19.02 24.74
N ASP A 551 16.23 19.22 25.13
CA ASP A 551 16.77 20.55 25.46
C ASP A 551 17.28 21.30 24.20
N GLU A 552 17.63 22.58 24.34
CA GLU A 552 18.10 23.42 23.23
C GLU A 552 19.35 22.84 22.51
N VAL A 553 20.20 22.09 23.22
CA VAL A 553 21.41 21.49 22.66
C VAL A 553 21.04 20.30 21.78
N GLU A 554 20.14 19.45 22.28
CA GLU A 554 19.61 18.30 21.55
C GLU A 554 18.86 18.74 20.29
N GLU A 555 17.99 19.75 20.39
CA GLU A 555 17.28 20.33 19.25
C GLU A 555 18.26 20.87 18.20
N SER A 556 19.25 21.66 18.61
CA SER A 556 20.28 22.19 17.71
C SER A 556 21.09 21.08 17.02
N MET A 557 21.32 19.96 17.70
CA MET A 557 21.99 18.80 17.13
C MET A 557 21.11 18.10 16.08
N ARG A 558 19.83 17.86 16.38
CA ARG A 558 18.88 17.25 15.42
C ARG A 558 18.71 18.10 14.18
N VAL A 559 18.61 19.43 14.33
CA VAL A 559 18.53 20.37 13.20
C VAL A 559 19.79 20.27 12.32
N ARG A 560 20.99 20.20 12.92
CA ARG A 560 22.24 20.05 12.15
C ARG A 560 22.33 18.73 11.40
N ILE A 561 21.93 17.62 12.03
CA ILE A 561 21.88 16.30 11.37
C ILE A 561 20.88 16.34 10.20
N PHE A 562 19.70 16.91 10.43
CA PHE A 562 18.69 17.04 9.39
C PHE A 562 19.17 17.91 8.23
N ASP A 563 19.79 19.06 8.48
CA ASP A 563 20.31 19.94 7.42
C ASP A 563 21.46 19.30 6.63
N THR A 564 22.29 18.50 7.31
CA THR A 564 23.32 17.67 6.67
C THR A 564 22.67 16.63 5.75
N PHE A 565 21.62 15.95 6.21
CA PHE A 565 20.86 15.03 5.38
C PHE A 565 20.22 15.70 4.17
N VAL A 566 19.56 16.86 4.34
CA VAL A 566 18.97 17.63 3.23
C VAL A 566 20.04 17.96 2.19
N SER A 567 21.22 18.42 2.63
CA SER A 567 22.32 18.76 1.73
C SER A 567 22.82 17.54 0.96
N ALA A 568 22.97 16.38 1.62
CA ALA A 568 23.35 15.12 0.97
C ALA A 568 22.31 14.66 -0.07
N VAL A 569 21.01 14.78 0.23
CA VAL A 569 19.93 14.54 -0.74
C VAL A 569 20.07 15.47 -1.92
N CYS A 570 20.30 16.77 -1.70
CA CYS A 570 20.47 17.75 -2.77
C CYS A 570 21.69 17.46 -3.64
N THR A 571 22.80 16.99 -3.05
CA THR A 571 24.00 16.60 -3.81
C THR A 571 23.70 15.46 -4.78
N LEU A 572 23.06 14.39 -4.30
CA LEU A 572 22.70 13.24 -5.15
C LEU A 572 21.64 13.60 -6.18
N TYR A 573 20.62 14.34 -5.78
CA TYR A 573 19.55 14.83 -6.66
C TYR A 573 20.10 15.71 -7.79
N ALA A 574 20.99 16.67 -7.46
CA ALA A 574 21.64 17.53 -8.45
C ALA A 574 22.44 16.73 -9.49
N ARG A 575 23.18 15.70 -9.05
CA ARG A 575 23.90 14.78 -9.95
C ARG A 575 22.93 14.05 -10.89
N MET A 576 21.84 13.49 -10.38
CA MET A 576 20.82 12.79 -11.19
C MET A 576 20.13 13.71 -12.21
N VAL A 577 19.85 14.96 -11.85
CA VAL A 577 19.27 15.96 -12.78
C VAL A 577 20.32 16.43 -13.81
N SER A 578 21.60 16.47 -13.43
CA SER A 578 22.72 16.79 -14.33
C SER A 578 23.01 15.71 -15.38
N GLY A 579 22.43 14.51 -15.23
CA GLY A 579 22.56 13.42 -16.18
C GLY A 579 23.36 12.22 -15.68
N ASP A 580 23.82 12.21 -14.43
CA ASP A 580 24.43 11.02 -13.85
C ASP A 580 23.39 9.90 -13.77
N GLY A 581 23.64 8.80 -14.48
CA GLY A 581 22.75 7.65 -14.47
C GLY A 581 22.65 7.02 -13.08
N ILE A 582 21.45 6.62 -12.70
CA ILE A 582 21.15 5.98 -11.41
C ILE A 582 22.08 4.80 -11.13
N ILE A 583 22.31 3.95 -12.15
CA ILE A 583 23.15 2.76 -11.96
C ILE A 583 24.63 3.11 -11.76
N LEU A 584 25.12 4.18 -12.39
CA LEU A 584 26.49 4.67 -12.23
C LEU A 584 26.71 5.21 -10.82
N LEU A 585 25.76 5.98 -10.30
CA LEU A 585 25.80 6.47 -8.92
C LEU A 585 25.85 5.31 -7.92
N LEU A 586 24.98 4.31 -8.11
CA LEU A 586 24.98 3.12 -7.25
C LEU A 586 26.28 2.31 -7.38
N GLN A 587 26.88 2.23 -8.57
CA GLN A 587 28.18 1.59 -8.79
C GLN A 587 29.32 2.34 -8.08
N GLU A 588 29.35 3.67 -8.16
CA GLU A 588 30.35 4.50 -7.49
C GLU A 588 30.29 4.30 -5.97
N MET A 589 29.07 4.31 -5.42
CA MET A 589 28.81 3.98 -4.01
C MET A 589 29.26 2.55 -3.68
N MET A 590 28.82 1.55 -4.45
CA MET A 590 29.17 0.15 -4.20
C MET A 590 30.69 -0.09 -4.27
N GLY A 591 31.37 0.57 -5.21
CA GLY A 591 32.82 0.49 -5.43
C GLY A 591 33.64 1.23 -4.38
N LYS A 592 33.00 1.91 -3.42
CA LYS A 592 33.63 2.69 -2.35
C LYS A 592 34.59 3.78 -2.86
N GLN A 593 34.22 4.42 -3.96
CA GLN A 593 35.07 5.39 -4.64
C GLN A 593 34.91 6.79 -4.04
N HIS A 594 35.97 7.59 -4.09
CA HIS A 594 35.96 9.01 -3.71
C HIS A 594 35.35 9.28 -2.32
N VAL A 595 34.25 10.03 -2.29
CA VAL A 595 33.53 10.43 -1.06
C VAL A 595 32.75 9.28 -0.42
N TYR A 596 32.61 8.14 -1.11
CA TYR A 596 31.86 6.97 -0.66
C TYR A 596 32.73 5.91 0.04
N ALA A 597 33.65 6.30 0.92
CA ALA A 597 34.63 5.38 1.53
C ALA A 597 34.02 4.15 2.23
N HIS A 598 32.78 4.26 2.74
CA HIS A 598 32.04 3.17 3.38
C HIS A 598 30.92 2.60 2.50
N GLY A 599 30.97 2.91 1.20
CA GLY A 599 29.98 2.57 0.21
C GLY A 599 28.61 3.16 0.50
N PHE A 600 27.55 2.35 0.39
CA PHE A 600 26.17 2.79 0.69
C PHE A 600 25.97 3.26 2.14
N ALA A 601 26.76 2.73 3.09
CA ALA A 601 26.73 3.12 4.49
C ALA A 601 27.55 4.39 4.80
N THR A 602 28.11 5.05 3.78
CA THR A 602 28.84 6.31 3.96
C THR A 602 27.97 7.35 4.68
N PRO A 603 28.45 8.00 5.75
CA PRO A 603 27.70 9.04 6.45
C PRO A 603 27.38 10.23 5.53
N CYS A 604 26.18 10.81 5.63
CA CYS A 604 25.76 11.94 4.77
C CYS A 604 26.72 13.14 4.85
N ALA A 605 27.36 13.38 6.00
CA ALA A 605 28.32 14.46 6.18
C ALA A 605 29.51 14.40 5.20
N CYS A 606 29.90 13.20 4.75
CA CYS A 606 30.98 13.02 3.79
C CYS A 606 30.66 13.58 2.40
N LEU A 607 29.37 13.77 2.05
CA LEU A 607 28.95 14.32 0.75
C LEU A 607 28.96 15.86 0.68
N ILE A 608 29.17 16.53 1.81
CA ILE A 608 29.12 18.00 1.90
C ILE A 608 30.52 18.58 2.08
N ALA A 609 31.46 17.77 2.58
CA ALA A 609 32.85 18.17 2.82
C ALA A 609 33.72 18.17 1.54
N SER A 610 33.17 17.72 0.40
CA SER A 610 33.76 17.70 -0.93
C SER A 610 33.13 18.74 -1.83
#